data_AF-A0A2D7FVP8-F1
#
_entry.id   AF-A0A2D7FVP8-F1
#
_cell.length_a   1.000
_cell.length_b   1.000
_cell.length_c   1.000
_cell.angle_alpha   90.00
_cell.angle_beta   90.00
_cell.angle_gamma   90.00
#
_symmetry.space_group_name_H-M   'P 1'
#
loop_
_entity.id
_entity.type
_entity.pdbx_description
1 polymer ?
#
loop_
_entity_poly.entity_id
_entity_poly.type
_entity_poly.pdbx_seq_one_letter_code
_entity_poly.pdbx_strand_id
1 'polypeptide(L)'
;MQQSGLHKALNDRLKRSYQQYREQMDDRYPRVMKTLPNLDANWVRLGMLLLQRGPTTIMVLSERLAISHPAVLQIAKRLKAEDRVADFRDRRDKRKRMLALTSKGRYDFTGFIAHQQLQDAWLDKLLAPTGLSNVLKAWDNQLVDTGSSGNLFGRLFGIEIVPFQSDYRSDFERLNRHWIEHYFEVELKDQAQFDDPQSTILAAGGEILFAITQTGIVVGTCALIVHDQTQVELAKMAVQEHFQGMGVGRLLVDAIIARARVLGFEEIILESNTVLAPAIALYRAVGFEPRPTQTTSDYARCNVAMQMSL
;
A
#
# COMPACT_ATOMS: atom_id res chain seq x y z
N MET A 1 13.90 -4.14 -46.35
CA MET A 1 15.08 -3.80 -45.52
C MET A 1 14.84 -2.66 -44.51
N GLN A 2 13.84 -1.77 -44.66
CA GLN A 2 13.59 -0.66 -43.69
C GLN A 2 12.96 -1.08 -42.33
N GLN A 3 12.13 -2.13 -42.27
CA GLN A 3 11.49 -2.58 -41.01
C GLN A 3 12.49 -3.15 -39.98
N SER A 4 13.61 -3.71 -40.43
CA SER A 4 14.64 -4.32 -39.57
C SER A 4 15.43 -3.28 -38.76
N GLY A 5 15.72 -2.10 -39.34
CA GLY A 5 16.42 -1.01 -38.65
C GLY A 5 15.56 -0.32 -37.59
N LEU A 6 14.26 -0.19 -37.85
CA LEU A 6 13.30 0.42 -36.91
C LEU A 6 13.09 -0.46 -35.68
N HIS A 7 12.95 -1.78 -35.88
CA HIS A 7 12.87 -2.75 -34.78
C HIS A 7 14.14 -2.77 -33.93
N LYS A 8 15.33 -2.71 -34.55
CA LYS A 8 16.59 -2.67 -33.80
C LYS A 8 16.73 -1.38 -32.99
N ALA A 9 16.43 -0.23 -33.59
CA ALA A 9 16.46 1.06 -32.89
C ALA A 9 15.46 1.14 -31.73
N LEU A 10 14.26 0.58 -31.90
CA LEU A 10 13.24 0.49 -30.84
C LEU A 10 13.73 -0.41 -29.69
N ASN A 11 14.34 -1.55 -30.02
CA ASN A 11 14.83 -2.53 -29.04
C ASN A 11 16.05 -2.00 -28.27
N ASP A 12 16.98 -1.32 -28.96
CA ASP A 12 18.15 -0.68 -28.33
C ASP A 12 17.76 0.54 -27.49
N ARG A 13 16.66 1.22 -27.83
CA ARG A 13 16.10 2.32 -27.03
C ARG A 13 15.36 1.79 -25.81
N LEU A 14 14.54 0.74 -25.96
CA LEU A 14 13.89 0.03 -24.85
C LEU A 14 14.90 -0.53 -23.85
N LYS A 15 15.98 -1.17 -24.31
CA LYS A 15 17.04 -1.70 -23.44
C LYS A 15 17.74 -0.60 -22.65
N ARG A 16 18.07 0.53 -23.29
CA ARG A 16 18.72 1.67 -22.62
C ARG A 16 17.79 2.35 -21.62
N SER A 17 16.53 2.58 -21.99
CA SER A 17 15.54 3.16 -21.08
C SER A 17 15.25 2.21 -19.90
N TYR A 18 15.16 0.90 -20.14
CA TYR A 18 15.02 -0.10 -19.08
C TYR A 18 16.24 -0.16 -18.17
N GLN A 19 17.46 -0.09 -18.72
CA GLN A 19 18.70 -0.06 -17.93
C GLN A 19 18.81 1.22 -17.09
N GLN A 20 18.56 2.39 -17.66
CA GLN A 20 18.54 3.66 -16.91
C GLN A 20 17.47 3.66 -15.82
N TYR A 21 16.28 3.13 -16.13
CA TYR A 21 15.23 2.94 -15.13
C TYR A 21 15.67 1.98 -14.02
N ARG A 22 16.29 0.85 -14.37
CA ARG A 22 16.77 -0.14 -13.39
C ARG A 22 17.90 0.43 -12.53
N GLU A 23 18.81 1.21 -13.10
CA GLU A 23 19.87 1.92 -12.37
C GLU A 23 19.29 2.98 -11.43
N GLN A 24 18.31 3.77 -11.88
CA GLN A 24 17.60 4.73 -11.03
C GLN A 24 16.77 4.05 -9.92
N MET A 25 16.24 2.85 -10.19
CA MET A 25 15.46 2.06 -9.23
C MET A 25 16.34 1.33 -8.21
N ASP A 26 17.45 0.75 -8.64
CA ASP A 26 18.40 0.05 -7.77
C ASP A 26 19.12 1.04 -6.83
N ASP A 27 19.39 2.26 -7.28
CA ASP A 27 20.04 3.32 -6.48
C ASP A 27 19.06 4.05 -5.55
N ARG A 28 17.83 4.32 -6.01
CA ARG A 28 16.83 5.13 -5.27
C ARG A 28 15.85 4.28 -4.43
N TYR A 29 15.60 3.02 -4.81
CA TYR A 29 14.61 2.12 -4.18
C TYR A 29 15.09 0.67 -4.02
N PRO A 30 16.25 0.41 -3.40
CA PRO A 30 16.86 -0.93 -3.30
C PRO A 30 16.00 -1.98 -2.58
N ARG A 31 14.91 -1.58 -1.89
CA ARG A 31 13.99 -2.46 -1.16
C ARG A 31 12.83 -3.01 -2.02
N VAL A 32 12.38 -2.29 -3.05
CA VAL A 32 11.09 -2.57 -3.72
C VAL A 32 11.11 -3.89 -4.51
N MET A 33 12.23 -4.21 -5.18
CA MET A 33 12.35 -5.45 -5.97
C MET A 33 12.92 -6.64 -5.18
N LYS A 34 13.46 -6.42 -3.98
CA LYS A 34 14.10 -7.48 -3.18
C LYS A 34 13.14 -8.24 -2.26
N THR A 35 11.91 -7.76 -2.07
CA THR A 35 10.97 -8.32 -1.07
C THR A 35 9.77 -9.06 -1.66
N LEU A 36 9.43 -8.86 -2.93
CA LEU A 36 8.31 -9.56 -3.57
C LEU A 36 8.65 -11.05 -3.80
N PRO A 37 7.81 -11.98 -3.32
CA PRO A 37 8.01 -13.40 -3.58
C PRO A 37 7.70 -13.76 -5.03
N ASN A 38 8.16 -14.93 -5.48
CA ASN A 38 7.68 -15.52 -6.72
C ASN A 38 6.15 -15.77 -6.62
N LEU A 39 5.38 -15.02 -7.39
CA LEU A 39 3.91 -15.05 -7.36
C LEU A 39 3.32 -16.39 -7.83
N ASP A 40 4.06 -17.16 -8.63
CA ASP A 40 3.67 -18.50 -9.07
C ASP A 40 3.93 -19.59 -8.03
N ALA A 41 4.66 -19.29 -6.96
CA ALA A 41 4.94 -20.25 -5.92
C ALA A 41 3.65 -20.75 -5.27
N ASN A 42 3.52 -22.06 -5.08
CA ASN A 42 2.29 -22.68 -4.54
C ASN A 42 1.85 -22.11 -3.19
N TRP A 43 2.78 -21.64 -2.36
CA TRP A 43 2.45 -21.00 -1.09
C TRP A 43 1.83 -19.61 -1.27
N VAL A 44 2.27 -18.86 -2.30
CA VAL A 44 1.67 -17.57 -2.65
C VAL A 44 0.26 -17.80 -3.17
N ARG A 45 0.12 -18.69 -4.16
CA ARG A 45 -1.18 -19.05 -4.75
C ARG A 45 -2.17 -19.57 -3.72
N LEU A 46 -1.72 -20.35 -2.73
CA LEU A 46 -2.56 -20.80 -1.62
C LEU A 46 -3.08 -19.63 -0.79
N GLY A 47 -2.21 -18.71 -0.39
CA GLY A 47 -2.63 -17.54 0.40
C GLY A 47 -3.54 -16.59 -0.37
N MET A 48 -3.26 -16.35 -1.65
CA MET A 48 -4.13 -15.59 -2.55
C MET A 48 -5.52 -16.21 -2.67
N LEU A 49 -5.60 -17.53 -2.80
CA LEU A 49 -6.87 -18.25 -2.85
C LEU A 49 -7.67 -18.10 -1.54
N LEU A 50 -6.98 -18.15 -0.39
CA LEU A 50 -7.60 -17.89 0.92
C LEU A 50 -8.06 -16.43 1.07
N LEU A 51 -7.35 -15.46 0.47
CA LEU A 51 -7.78 -14.07 0.48
C LEU A 51 -9.08 -13.88 -0.32
N GLN A 52 -9.13 -14.45 -1.53
CA GLN A 52 -10.25 -14.29 -2.45
C GLN A 52 -11.51 -15.07 -2.03
N ARG A 53 -11.34 -16.24 -1.41
CA ARG A 53 -12.47 -17.13 -1.03
C ARG A 53 -12.78 -17.14 0.46
N GLY A 54 -11.89 -16.61 1.28
CA GLY A 54 -11.96 -16.79 2.72
C GLY A 54 -11.60 -18.22 3.16
N PRO A 55 -12.02 -18.60 4.38
CA PRO A 55 -11.63 -19.88 4.97
C PRO A 55 -11.99 -21.08 4.11
N THR A 56 -11.02 -21.97 3.86
CA THR A 56 -11.17 -23.09 2.91
C THR A 56 -10.56 -24.38 3.44
N THR A 57 -11.09 -25.55 3.04
CA THR A 57 -10.55 -26.86 3.43
C THR A 57 -9.30 -27.25 2.63
N ILE A 58 -8.49 -28.15 3.17
CA ILE A 58 -7.31 -28.71 2.48
C ILE A 58 -7.70 -29.38 1.15
N MET A 59 -8.87 -30.02 1.09
CA MET A 59 -9.40 -30.67 -0.12
C MET A 59 -9.61 -29.68 -1.25
N VAL A 60 -10.34 -28.59 -0.97
CA VAL A 60 -10.59 -27.55 -1.99
C VAL A 60 -9.29 -26.87 -2.41
N LEU A 61 -8.34 -26.65 -1.48
CA LEU A 61 -7.03 -26.09 -1.82
C LEU A 61 -6.22 -27.03 -2.72
N SER A 62 -6.22 -28.33 -2.43
CA SER A 62 -5.54 -29.36 -3.24
C SER A 62 -6.09 -29.40 -4.66
N GLU A 63 -7.41 -29.43 -4.82
CA GLU A 63 -8.10 -29.43 -6.11
C GLU A 63 -7.83 -28.17 -6.91
N ARG A 64 -7.97 -26.98 -6.30
CA ARG A 64 -7.83 -25.69 -7.00
C ARG A 64 -6.40 -25.35 -7.39
N LEU A 65 -5.43 -25.76 -6.58
CA LEU A 65 -4.03 -25.52 -6.85
C LEU A 65 -3.41 -26.62 -7.73
N ALA A 66 -4.14 -27.72 -7.98
CA ALA A 66 -3.66 -28.92 -8.66
C ALA A 66 -2.38 -29.49 -8.02
N ILE A 67 -2.35 -29.54 -6.69
CA ILE A 67 -1.25 -30.12 -5.90
C ILE A 67 -1.78 -31.16 -4.91
N SER A 68 -0.94 -32.07 -4.44
CA SER A 68 -1.36 -33.14 -3.53
C SER A 68 -1.74 -32.63 -2.13
N HIS A 69 -2.62 -33.36 -1.43
CA HIS A 69 -2.97 -33.06 -0.03
C HIS A 69 -1.74 -32.92 0.90
N PRO A 70 -0.71 -33.81 0.85
CA PRO A 70 0.51 -33.64 1.63
C PRO A 70 1.25 -32.33 1.32
N ALA A 71 1.28 -31.88 0.06
CA ALA A 71 1.92 -30.62 -0.33
C ALA A 71 1.18 -29.42 0.29
N VAL A 72 -0.16 -29.42 0.27
CA VAL A 72 -0.96 -28.37 0.94
C VAL A 72 -0.65 -28.33 2.44
N LEU A 73 -0.54 -29.48 3.11
CA LEU A 73 -0.21 -29.55 4.53
C LEU A 73 1.19 -29.00 4.85
N GLN A 74 2.19 -29.30 4.01
CA GLN A 74 3.55 -28.76 4.16
C GLN A 74 3.57 -27.24 3.99
N ILE A 75 2.87 -26.72 2.98
CA ILE A 75 2.73 -25.27 2.75
C ILE A 75 2.00 -24.62 3.94
N ALA A 76 0.89 -25.19 4.39
CA ALA A 76 0.13 -24.68 5.52
C ALA A 76 0.96 -24.66 6.81
N LYS A 77 1.78 -25.71 7.05
CA LYS A 77 2.70 -25.75 8.20
C LYS A 77 3.70 -24.59 8.15
N ARG A 78 4.28 -24.31 6.98
CA ARG A 78 5.19 -23.18 6.79
C ARG A 78 4.48 -21.85 7.03
N LEU A 79 3.32 -21.62 6.40
CA LEU A 79 2.58 -20.38 6.53
C LEU A 79 2.09 -20.13 7.96
N LYS A 80 1.77 -21.18 8.71
CA LYS A 80 1.49 -21.09 10.15
C LYS A 80 2.71 -20.66 10.96
N ALA A 81 3.89 -21.20 10.66
CA ALA A 81 5.13 -20.81 11.34
C ALA A 81 5.50 -19.33 11.09
N GLU A 82 5.06 -18.77 9.96
CA GLU A 82 5.23 -17.36 9.61
C GLU A 82 4.07 -16.46 10.09
N ASP A 83 3.10 -17.03 10.83
CA ASP A 83 1.84 -16.39 11.27
C ASP A 83 1.02 -15.78 10.12
N ARG A 84 0.99 -16.44 8.96
CA ARG A 84 0.22 -16.02 7.77
C ARG A 84 -1.11 -16.77 7.63
N VAL A 85 -1.17 -17.98 8.17
CA VAL A 85 -2.34 -18.86 8.09
C VAL A 85 -2.60 -19.44 9.47
N ALA A 86 -3.87 -19.57 9.83
CA ALA A 86 -4.34 -20.32 10.99
C ALA A 86 -5.30 -21.43 10.55
N ASP A 87 -5.47 -22.44 11.40
CA ASP A 87 -6.44 -23.51 11.20
C ASP A 87 -7.49 -23.55 12.31
N PHE A 88 -8.72 -23.88 11.94
CA PHE A 88 -9.82 -24.03 12.90
C PHE A 88 -10.80 -25.11 12.44
N ARG A 89 -11.69 -25.55 13.34
CA ARG A 89 -12.76 -26.51 13.02
C ARG A 89 -13.96 -25.77 12.45
N ASP A 90 -14.52 -26.28 11.36
CA ASP A 90 -15.73 -25.69 10.78
C ASP A 90 -16.89 -25.67 11.80
N ARG A 91 -17.67 -24.57 11.77
CA ARG A 91 -18.76 -24.35 12.73
C ARG A 91 -19.95 -25.29 12.50
N ARG A 92 -20.19 -25.74 11.25
CA ARG A 92 -21.31 -26.59 10.84
C ARG A 92 -20.93 -28.08 10.83
N ASP A 93 -19.68 -28.41 10.51
CA ASP A 93 -19.14 -29.77 10.57
C ASP A 93 -17.76 -29.79 11.25
N LYS A 94 -17.72 -30.04 12.56
CA LYS A 94 -16.48 -30.01 13.37
C LYS A 94 -15.39 -31.01 12.92
N ARG A 95 -15.71 -31.95 12.02
CA ARG A 95 -14.73 -32.87 11.42
C ARG A 95 -13.91 -32.19 10.32
N LYS A 96 -14.43 -31.12 9.71
CA LYS A 96 -13.72 -30.37 8.67
C LYS A 96 -12.75 -29.38 9.31
N ARG A 97 -11.50 -29.47 8.89
CA ARG A 97 -10.45 -28.51 9.24
C ARG A 97 -10.34 -27.46 8.14
N MET A 98 -10.46 -26.21 8.54
CA MET A 98 -10.40 -25.03 7.68
C MET A 98 -9.06 -24.35 7.85
N LEU A 99 -8.52 -23.78 6.78
CA LEU A 99 -7.42 -22.83 6.79
C LEU A 99 -7.97 -21.44 6.50
N ALA A 100 -7.45 -20.43 7.18
CA ALA A 100 -7.76 -19.02 6.91
C ALA A 100 -6.53 -18.15 7.12
N LEU A 101 -6.54 -16.97 6.47
CA LEU A 101 -5.51 -15.97 6.71
C LEU A 101 -5.66 -15.36 8.11
N THR A 102 -4.52 -15.15 8.77
CA THR A 102 -4.40 -14.28 9.95
C THR A 102 -4.47 -12.81 9.53
N SER A 103 -4.41 -11.86 10.47
CA SER A 103 -4.31 -10.44 10.14
C SER A 103 -3.04 -10.12 9.35
N LYS A 104 -1.90 -10.66 9.77
CA LYS A 104 -0.62 -10.55 9.04
C LYS A 104 -0.70 -11.20 7.66
N GLY A 105 -1.31 -12.38 7.55
CA GLY A 105 -1.54 -13.03 6.26
C GLY A 105 -2.37 -12.17 5.30
N ARG A 106 -3.48 -11.60 5.79
CA ARG A 106 -4.31 -10.69 4.99
C ARG A 106 -3.51 -9.48 4.50
N TYR A 107 -2.70 -8.87 5.37
CA TYR A 107 -1.83 -7.76 4.97
C TYR A 107 -0.84 -8.18 3.86
N ASP A 108 -0.08 -9.26 4.06
CA ASP A 108 0.93 -9.71 3.10
C ASP A 108 0.32 -10.06 1.73
N PHE A 109 -0.72 -10.92 1.73
CA PHE A 109 -1.32 -11.41 0.49
C PHE A 109 -2.10 -10.32 -0.27
N THR A 110 -2.62 -9.29 0.40
CA THR A 110 -3.21 -8.13 -0.29
C THR A 110 -2.14 -7.39 -1.10
N GLY A 111 -0.96 -7.17 -0.52
CA GLY A 111 0.17 -6.59 -1.24
C GLY A 111 0.62 -7.43 -2.44
N PHE A 112 0.66 -8.76 -2.29
CA PHE A 112 1.05 -9.65 -3.39
C PHE A 112 0.02 -9.67 -4.53
N ILE A 113 -1.28 -9.70 -4.23
CA ILE A 113 -2.32 -9.65 -5.25
C ILE A 113 -2.31 -8.29 -5.96
N ALA A 114 -2.11 -7.19 -5.24
CA ALA A 114 -1.99 -5.87 -5.85
C ALA A 114 -0.86 -5.83 -6.89
N HIS A 115 0.33 -6.35 -6.56
CA HIS A 115 1.44 -6.45 -7.51
C HIS A 115 1.14 -7.38 -8.69
N GLN A 116 0.52 -8.54 -8.44
CA GLN A 116 0.11 -9.46 -9.51
C GLN A 116 -0.83 -8.77 -10.50
N GLN A 117 -1.90 -8.16 -10.00
CA GLN A 117 -2.90 -7.54 -10.86
C GLN A 117 -2.35 -6.32 -11.61
N LEU A 118 -1.43 -5.56 -11.00
CA LEU A 118 -0.73 -4.48 -11.70
C LEU A 118 0.17 -5.01 -12.81
N GLN A 119 0.88 -6.12 -12.56
CA GLN A 119 1.70 -6.78 -13.56
C GLN A 119 0.84 -7.26 -14.73
N ASP A 120 -0.28 -7.92 -14.44
CA ASP A 120 -1.22 -8.42 -15.46
C ASP A 120 -1.83 -7.27 -16.27
N ALA A 121 -2.35 -6.24 -15.60
CA ALA A 121 -2.93 -5.06 -16.25
C ALA A 121 -1.91 -4.31 -17.12
N TRP A 122 -0.65 -4.26 -16.69
CA TRP A 122 0.42 -3.64 -17.47
C TRP A 122 0.81 -4.47 -18.69
N LEU A 123 0.88 -5.80 -18.54
CA LEU A 123 1.13 -6.71 -19.65
C LEU A 123 0.02 -6.63 -20.70
N ASP A 124 -1.24 -6.63 -20.28
CA ASP A 124 -2.39 -6.46 -21.17
C ASP A 124 -2.32 -5.14 -21.96
N LYS A 125 -1.97 -4.04 -21.28
CA LYS A 125 -1.77 -2.73 -21.93
C LYS A 125 -0.64 -2.77 -22.95
N LEU A 126 0.48 -3.44 -22.65
CA LEU A 126 1.62 -3.55 -23.56
C LEU A 126 1.29 -4.39 -24.80
N LEU A 127 0.55 -5.48 -24.63
CA LEU A 127 0.16 -6.39 -25.70
C LEU A 127 -0.92 -5.80 -26.63
N ALA A 128 -1.58 -4.70 -26.23
CA ALA A 128 -2.53 -4.00 -27.07
C ALA A 128 -1.87 -3.44 -28.36
N PRO A 129 -2.60 -3.29 -29.49
CA PRO A 129 -2.03 -2.91 -30.79
C PRO A 129 -1.20 -1.60 -30.80
N THR A 130 -1.51 -0.65 -29.92
CA THR A 130 -0.75 0.60 -29.75
C THR A 130 -0.12 0.72 -28.35
N GLY A 131 -0.11 -0.37 -27.58
CA GLY A 131 0.29 -0.44 -26.18
C GLY A 131 1.71 0.05 -25.96
N LEU A 132 2.67 -0.58 -26.64
CA LEU A 132 4.08 -0.22 -26.57
C LEU A 132 4.33 1.25 -26.94
N SER A 133 3.71 1.74 -28.00
CA SER A 133 3.86 3.14 -28.44
C SER A 133 3.29 4.13 -27.41
N ASN A 134 2.17 3.80 -26.78
CA ASN A 134 1.56 4.64 -25.74
C ASN A 134 2.39 4.66 -24.45
N VAL A 135 2.93 3.50 -24.03
CA VAL A 135 3.84 3.42 -22.89
C VAL A 135 5.11 4.24 -23.12
N LEU A 136 5.71 4.12 -24.30
CA LEU A 136 6.89 4.92 -24.67
C LEU A 136 6.59 6.43 -24.67
N LYS A 137 5.43 6.86 -25.19
CA LYS A 137 5.01 8.28 -25.14
C LYS A 137 4.77 8.77 -23.73
N ALA A 138 4.13 7.97 -22.87
CA ALA A 138 3.89 8.33 -21.47
C ALA A 138 5.21 8.50 -20.71
N TRP A 139 6.20 7.64 -20.98
CA TRP A 139 7.55 7.78 -20.43
C TRP A 139 8.28 9.01 -20.96
N ASP A 140 8.27 9.26 -22.27
CA ASP A 140 8.94 10.42 -22.87
C ASP A 140 8.37 11.75 -22.32
N ASN A 141 7.05 11.85 -22.14
CA ASN A 141 6.39 13.04 -21.60
C ASN A 141 6.77 13.33 -20.13
N GLN A 142 7.18 12.31 -19.37
CA GLN A 142 7.48 12.44 -17.94
C GLN A 142 8.96 12.63 -17.64
N LEU A 143 9.86 12.22 -18.55
CA LEU A 143 11.29 12.54 -18.45
C LEU A 143 11.60 14.04 -18.64
N VAL A 144 10.69 14.79 -19.27
CA VAL A 144 10.80 16.24 -19.47
C VAL A 144 10.41 17.02 -18.21
N ASP A 145 9.63 16.45 -17.30
CA ASP A 145 9.18 17.08 -16.05
C ASP A 145 10.19 16.80 -14.91
N THR A 146 11.32 17.49 -14.96
CA THR A 146 12.50 17.26 -14.11
C THR A 146 12.34 17.64 -12.62
N GLY A 147 11.15 18.04 -12.17
CA GLY A 147 10.92 18.50 -10.80
C GLY A 147 10.31 17.49 -9.81
N SER A 148 9.62 16.44 -10.28
CA SER A 148 8.78 15.59 -9.42
C SER A 148 8.96 14.10 -9.67
N SER A 149 10.18 13.58 -9.49
CA SER A 149 10.43 12.12 -9.60
C SER A 149 9.58 11.27 -8.64
N GLY A 150 9.03 11.87 -7.58
CA GLY A 150 8.18 11.18 -6.59
C GLY A 150 6.81 10.75 -7.11
N ASN A 151 6.30 11.33 -8.21
CA ASN A 151 4.93 11.06 -8.70
C ASN A 151 4.89 10.14 -9.92
N LEU A 152 6.05 9.82 -10.51
CA LEU A 152 6.17 8.95 -11.68
C LEU A 152 5.63 7.55 -11.40
N PHE A 153 6.01 6.96 -10.27
CA PHE A 153 5.65 5.59 -9.91
C PHE A 153 4.16 5.42 -9.66
N GLY A 154 3.56 6.22 -8.79
CA GLY A 154 2.12 6.16 -8.57
C GLY A 154 1.33 6.36 -9.86
N ARG A 155 1.74 7.26 -10.76
CA ARG A 155 1.05 7.46 -12.05
C ARG A 155 1.27 6.32 -13.05
N LEU A 156 2.48 5.76 -13.14
CA LEU A 156 2.77 4.62 -14.02
C LEU A 156 2.02 3.34 -13.61
N PHE A 157 1.91 3.12 -12.30
CA PHE A 157 1.18 1.98 -11.73
C PHE A 157 -0.31 2.28 -11.50
N GLY A 158 -0.78 3.47 -11.89
CA GLY A 158 -2.20 3.79 -11.80
C GLY A 158 -2.74 3.84 -10.38
N ILE A 159 -1.97 4.40 -9.45
CA ILE A 159 -2.41 4.69 -8.10
C ILE A 159 -3.25 5.96 -8.12
N GLU A 160 -4.48 5.85 -7.63
CA GLU A 160 -5.42 6.96 -7.48
C GLU A 160 -5.65 7.25 -6.00
N ILE A 161 -5.88 8.52 -5.67
CA ILE A 161 -6.27 8.92 -4.31
C ILE A 161 -7.77 9.13 -4.27
N VAL A 162 -8.46 8.35 -3.44
CA VAL A 162 -9.93 8.35 -3.33
C VAL A 162 -10.36 8.63 -1.90
N PRO A 163 -11.53 9.26 -1.67
CA PRO A 163 -12.07 9.47 -0.34
C PRO A 163 -12.60 8.18 0.28
N PHE A 164 -12.92 8.24 1.57
CA PHE A 164 -13.53 7.14 2.30
C PHE A 164 -14.83 6.64 1.66
N GLN A 165 -14.95 5.31 1.64
CA GLN A 165 -16.18 4.57 1.38
C GLN A 165 -16.27 3.47 2.44
N SER A 166 -17.49 3.05 2.78
CA SER A 166 -17.74 2.00 3.80
C SER A 166 -16.92 0.73 3.55
N ASP A 167 -16.72 0.40 2.28
CA ASP A 167 -16.04 -0.82 1.84
C ASP A 167 -14.54 -0.79 2.15
N TYR A 168 -13.95 0.40 2.31
CA TYR A 168 -12.52 0.58 2.64
C TYR A 168 -12.25 0.57 4.15
N ARG A 169 -13.28 0.45 5.00
CA ARG A 169 -13.10 0.45 6.45
C ARG A 169 -12.13 -0.62 6.93
N SER A 170 -12.25 -1.85 6.41
CA SER A 170 -11.33 -2.93 6.80
C SER A 170 -9.90 -2.68 6.30
N ASP A 171 -9.73 -1.96 5.20
CA ASP A 171 -8.40 -1.61 4.69
C ASP A 171 -7.72 -0.53 5.53
N PHE A 172 -8.50 0.42 6.05
CA PHE A 172 -8.02 1.44 6.98
C PHE A 172 -7.38 0.80 8.23
N GLU A 173 -8.09 -0.14 8.85
CA GLU A 173 -7.58 -0.91 9.97
C GLU A 173 -6.40 -1.79 9.55
N ARG A 174 -6.54 -2.58 8.47
CA ARG A 174 -5.50 -3.52 8.00
C ARG A 174 -4.16 -2.84 7.80
N LEU A 175 -4.14 -1.66 7.17
CA LEU A 175 -2.92 -0.92 6.90
C LEU A 175 -2.33 -0.31 8.18
N ASN A 176 -3.15 0.34 9.01
CA ASN A 176 -2.67 1.01 10.21
C ASN A 176 -2.25 0.04 11.31
N ARG A 177 -3.06 -0.99 11.57
CA ARG A 177 -2.75 -2.02 12.56
C ARG A 177 -1.41 -2.69 12.28
N HIS A 178 -1.09 -2.97 11.02
CA HIS A 178 0.14 -3.68 10.67
C HIS A 178 1.41 -2.96 11.12
N TRP A 179 1.56 -1.67 10.82
CA TRP A 179 2.78 -0.95 11.23
C TRP A 179 2.77 -0.64 12.73
N ILE A 180 1.59 -0.40 13.32
CA ILE A 180 1.46 -0.21 14.77
C ILE A 180 1.93 -1.48 15.48
N GLU A 181 1.39 -2.66 15.18
CA GLU A 181 1.80 -3.93 15.81
C GLU A 181 3.26 -4.31 15.50
N HIS A 182 3.83 -3.80 14.40
CA HIS A 182 5.24 -4.05 14.07
C HIS A 182 6.22 -3.24 14.94
N TYR A 183 5.88 -1.99 15.27
CA TYR A 183 6.79 -1.08 15.98
C TYR A 183 6.34 -0.72 17.41
N PHE A 184 5.05 -0.90 17.73
CA PHE A 184 4.34 -0.38 18.89
C PHE A 184 3.20 -1.33 19.31
N GLU A 185 2.35 -0.87 20.23
CA GLU A 185 1.10 -1.53 20.61
C GLU A 185 -0.11 -0.71 20.12
N VAL A 186 -1.21 -1.39 19.83
CA VAL A 186 -2.48 -0.75 19.46
C VAL A 186 -3.11 -0.15 20.71
N GLU A 187 -3.24 1.18 20.74
CA GLU A 187 -3.81 1.91 21.87
C GLU A 187 -5.33 2.03 21.73
N LEU A 188 -6.04 2.37 22.82
CA LEU A 188 -7.51 2.44 22.83
C LEU A 188 -8.07 3.41 21.78
N LYS A 189 -7.39 4.55 21.58
CA LYS A 189 -7.76 5.55 20.57
C LYS A 189 -7.59 5.02 19.15
N ASP A 190 -6.57 4.18 18.90
CA ASP A 190 -6.43 3.48 17.61
C ASP A 190 -7.60 2.54 17.37
N GLN A 191 -7.93 1.71 18.37
CA GLN A 191 -9.00 0.73 18.25
C GLN A 191 -10.37 1.39 18.02
N ALA A 192 -10.69 2.46 18.76
CA ALA A 192 -11.92 3.21 18.55
C ALA A 192 -12.05 3.76 17.12
N GLN A 193 -10.95 4.26 16.55
CA GLN A 193 -10.93 4.77 15.17
C GLN A 193 -11.01 3.68 14.11
N PHE A 194 -10.57 2.45 14.42
CA PHE A 194 -10.76 1.29 13.55
C PHE A 194 -12.20 0.76 13.61
N ASP A 195 -12.79 0.78 14.81
CA ASP A 195 -14.13 0.28 15.07
C ASP A 195 -15.23 1.20 14.56
N ASP A 196 -14.99 2.52 14.50
CA ASP A 196 -15.98 3.45 13.92
C ASP A 196 -15.35 4.73 13.36
N PRO A 197 -14.59 4.63 12.24
CA PRO A 197 -13.98 5.80 11.62
C PRO A 197 -15.03 6.84 11.18
N GLN A 198 -16.26 6.41 10.90
CA GLN A 198 -17.36 7.29 10.52
C GLN A 198 -17.68 8.27 11.65
N SER A 199 -17.91 7.77 12.86
CA SER A 199 -18.24 8.63 14.00
C SER A 199 -17.01 9.34 14.57
N THR A 200 -15.84 8.69 14.58
CA THR A 200 -14.65 9.24 15.27
C THR A 200 -13.82 10.21 14.44
N ILE A 201 -13.95 10.18 13.11
CA ILE A 201 -13.14 11.03 12.20
C ILE A 201 -14.08 11.83 11.28
N LEU A 202 -14.95 11.16 10.53
CA LEU A 202 -15.72 11.81 9.46
C LEU A 202 -16.82 12.73 10.02
N ALA A 203 -17.56 12.30 11.05
CA ALA A 203 -18.63 13.09 11.64
C ALA A 203 -18.15 14.39 12.30
N ALA A 204 -16.88 14.46 12.69
CA ALA A 204 -16.23 15.66 13.24
C ALA A 204 -15.75 16.64 12.15
N GLY A 205 -15.98 16.35 10.86
CA GLY A 205 -15.49 17.15 9.74
C GLY A 205 -14.11 16.74 9.23
N GLY A 206 -13.57 15.62 9.71
CA GLY A 206 -12.33 15.03 9.20
C GLY A 206 -12.54 14.29 7.88
N GLU A 207 -11.44 13.86 7.28
CA GLU A 207 -11.44 13.03 6.06
C GLU A 207 -10.52 11.82 6.20
N ILE A 208 -10.80 10.77 5.45
CA ILE A 208 -9.88 9.64 5.27
C ILE A 208 -9.68 9.45 3.77
N LEU A 209 -8.43 9.42 3.33
CA LEU A 209 -8.06 9.17 1.95
C LEU A 209 -7.38 7.81 1.82
N PHE A 210 -7.53 7.21 0.65
CA PHE A 210 -6.95 5.93 0.29
C PHE A 210 -6.19 6.03 -1.01
N ALA A 211 -5.04 5.37 -1.07
CA ALA A 211 -4.33 5.09 -2.30
C ALA A 211 -4.80 3.74 -2.84
N ILE A 212 -5.43 3.75 -4.01
CA ILE A 212 -6.01 2.55 -4.64
C ILE A 212 -5.31 2.26 -5.96
N THR A 213 -5.03 1.00 -6.25
CA THR A 213 -4.56 0.59 -7.57
C THR A 213 -5.68 0.75 -8.60
N GLN A 214 -5.34 0.84 -9.89
CA GLN A 214 -6.30 0.77 -11.00
C GLN A 214 -7.16 -0.50 -11.01
N THR A 215 -6.76 -1.51 -10.25
CA THR A 215 -7.48 -2.79 -10.11
C THR A 215 -8.39 -2.82 -8.88
N GLY A 216 -8.47 -1.71 -8.14
CA GLY A 216 -9.37 -1.53 -7.00
C GLY A 216 -8.79 -1.96 -5.64
N ILE A 217 -7.48 -2.19 -5.52
CA ILE A 217 -6.88 -2.64 -4.26
C ILE A 217 -6.30 -1.46 -3.49
N VAL A 218 -6.71 -1.32 -2.23
CA VAL A 218 -6.19 -0.30 -1.33
C VAL A 218 -4.78 -0.66 -0.85
N VAL A 219 -3.81 0.21 -1.16
CA VAL A 219 -2.38 0.03 -0.86
C VAL A 219 -1.81 1.12 0.04
N GLY A 220 -2.60 2.12 0.41
CA GLY A 220 -2.23 3.12 1.38
C GLY A 220 -3.41 3.91 1.89
N THR A 221 -3.23 4.63 3.01
CA THR A 221 -4.26 5.47 3.61
C THR A 221 -3.64 6.58 4.45
N CYS A 222 -4.38 7.67 4.65
CA CYS A 222 -4.15 8.69 5.65
C CYS A 222 -5.48 9.27 6.13
N ALA A 223 -5.47 9.92 7.29
CA ALA A 223 -6.62 10.61 7.85
C ALA A 223 -6.29 12.07 8.19
N LEU A 224 -7.30 12.92 8.09
CA LEU A 224 -7.33 14.27 8.62
C LEU A 224 -8.26 14.28 9.83
N ILE A 225 -7.70 14.51 11.01
CA ILE A 225 -8.45 14.58 12.27
C ILE A 225 -8.60 16.03 12.67
N VAL A 226 -9.84 16.49 12.90
CA VAL A 226 -10.12 17.86 13.33
C VAL A 226 -9.78 18.02 14.80
N HIS A 227 -8.95 19.01 15.13
CA HIS A 227 -8.67 19.41 16.52
C HIS A 227 -9.54 20.60 16.93
N ASP A 228 -9.56 21.64 16.10
CA ASP A 228 -10.37 22.84 16.32
C ASP A 228 -10.79 23.49 14.98
N GLN A 229 -11.27 24.73 15.02
CA GLN A 229 -11.76 25.46 13.85
C GLN A 229 -10.66 25.79 12.82
N THR A 230 -9.40 25.83 13.25
CA THR A 230 -8.25 26.27 12.46
C THR A 230 -7.21 25.19 12.26
N GLN A 231 -7.16 24.19 13.14
CA GLN A 231 -6.13 23.16 13.17
C GLN A 231 -6.67 21.75 12.90
N VAL A 232 -5.93 21.02 12.09
CA VAL A 232 -6.13 19.60 11.77
C VAL A 232 -4.86 18.79 11.94
N GLU A 233 -5.00 17.49 12.15
CA GLU A 233 -3.90 16.53 12.25
C GLU A 233 -3.89 15.56 11.06
N LEU A 234 -2.73 15.43 10.42
CA LEU A 234 -2.42 14.30 9.56
C LEU A 234 -2.09 13.08 10.42
N ALA A 235 -2.99 12.10 10.41
CA ALA A 235 -2.88 10.89 11.21
C ALA A 235 -3.05 9.63 10.35
N LYS A 236 -2.81 8.46 10.95
CA LYS A 236 -3.13 7.14 10.37
C LYS A 236 -2.55 6.92 8.98
N MET A 237 -1.34 7.46 8.78
CA MET A 237 -0.61 7.37 7.53
C MET A 237 0.06 6.00 7.43
N ALA A 238 -0.37 5.19 6.46
CA ALA A 238 0.19 3.88 6.22
C ALA A 238 0.25 3.57 4.73
N VAL A 239 1.34 2.93 4.29
CA VAL A 239 1.51 2.42 2.93
C VAL A 239 1.94 0.96 3.03
N GLN A 240 1.29 0.10 2.25
CA GLN A 240 1.64 -1.31 2.11
C GLN A 240 3.15 -1.43 1.82
N GLU A 241 3.85 -2.30 2.55
CA GLU A 241 5.33 -2.41 2.50
C GLU A 241 5.88 -2.49 1.07
N HIS A 242 5.27 -3.30 0.22
CA HIS A 242 5.67 -3.50 -1.18
C HIS A 242 5.38 -2.29 -2.10
N PHE A 243 4.71 -1.25 -1.60
CA PHE A 243 4.43 0.01 -2.28
C PHE A 243 5.18 1.20 -1.64
N GLN A 244 5.95 0.96 -0.58
CA GLN A 244 6.81 1.98 0.02
C GLN A 244 8.00 2.29 -0.89
N GLY A 245 8.53 3.50 -0.78
CA GLY A 245 9.51 4.01 -1.74
C GLY A 245 8.90 4.44 -3.08
N MET A 246 7.81 3.83 -3.55
CA MET A 246 7.21 4.13 -4.85
C MET A 246 6.42 5.46 -4.92
N GLY A 247 6.66 6.40 -3.99
CA GLY A 247 6.00 7.71 -3.98
C GLY A 247 4.54 7.73 -3.51
N VAL A 248 3.94 6.57 -3.20
CA VAL A 248 2.55 6.48 -2.70
C VAL A 248 2.33 7.33 -1.45
N GLY A 249 3.31 7.33 -0.54
CA GLY A 249 3.22 8.15 0.66
C GLY A 249 3.18 9.65 0.35
N ARG A 250 3.96 10.10 -0.64
CA ARG A 250 3.95 11.49 -1.08
C ARG A 250 2.60 11.88 -1.69
N LEU A 251 2.01 11.02 -2.52
CA LEU A 251 0.69 11.25 -3.10
C LEU A 251 -0.40 11.45 -2.04
N LEU A 252 -0.39 10.61 -0.99
CA LEU A 252 -1.34 10.73 0.12
C LEU A 252 -1.15 12.04 0.91
N VAL A 253 0.10 12.40 1.22
CA VAL A 253 0.41 13.64 1.96
C VAL A 253 0.06 14.88 1.14
N ASP A 254 0.41 14.92 -0.15
CA ASP A 254 0.05 16.04 -1.02
C ASP A 254 -1.48 16.19 -1.12
N ALA A 255 -2.20 15.07 -1.26
CA ALA A 255 -3.66 15.08 -1.37
C ALA A 255 -4.37 15.52 -0.08
N ILE A 256 -3.90 15.07 1.09
CA ILE A 256 -4.53 15.42 2.37
C ILE A 256 -4.26 16.89 2.76
N ILE A 257 -3.08 17.42 2.44
CA ILE A 257 -2.78 18.85 2.59
C ILE A 257 -3.68 19.69 1.68
N ALA A 258 -3.81 19.29 0.40
CA ALA A 258 -4.70 19.97 -0.53
C ALA A 258 -6.14 19.96 -0.02
N ARG A 259 -6.58 18.86 0.60
CA ARG A 259 -7.90 18.77 1.22
C ARG A 259 -8.05 19.71 2.41
N ALA A 260 -7.07 19.74 3.32
CA ALA A 260 -7.10 20.61 4.49
C ALA A 260 -7.25 22.09 4.09
N ARG A 261 -6.54 22.52 3.03
CA ARG A 261 -6.69 23.86 2.43
C ARG A 261 -8.10 24.13 1.90
N VAL A 262 -8.66 23.17 1.15
CA VAL A 262 -10.01 23.29 0.59
C VAL A 262 -11.08 23.40 1.69
N LEU A 263 -10.85 22.72 2.82
CA LEU A 263 -11.74 22.78 3.99
C LEU A 263 -11.54 24.07 4.83
N GLY A 264 -10.55 24.90 4.50
CA GLY A 264 -10.33 26.21 5.14
C GLY A 264 -9.53 26.17 6.43
N PHE A 265 -8.81 25.09 6.71
CA PHE A 265 -7.90 25.03 7.87
C PHE A 265 -6.65 25.88 7.62
N GLU A 266 -6.10 26.43 8.69
CA GLU A 266 -4.94 27.34 8.66
C GLU A 266 -3.64 26.61 9.01
N GLU A 267 -3.72 25.53 9.78
CA GLU A 267 -2.56 24.74 10.21
C GLU A 267 -2.85 23.25 10.14
N ILE A 268 -1.86 22.48 9.66
CA ILE A 268 -1.84 21.03 9.77
C ILE A 268 -0.68 20.59 10.65
N ILE A 269 -0.98 19.72 11.61
CA ILE A 269 -0.02 19.13 12.53
C ILE A 269 0.09 17.63 12.30
N LEU A 270 1.14 17.02 12.82
CA LEU A 270 1.23 15.56 12.92
C LEU A 270 2.08 15.16 14.13
N GLU A 271 1.80 13.97 14.63
CA GLU A 271 2.64 13.29 15.61
C GLU A 271 3.29 12.06 15.00
N SER A 272 4.51 11.77 15.44
CA SER A 272 5.31 10.66 14.93
C SER A 272 6.28 10.13 15.98
N ASN A 273 7.07 9.14 15.59
CA ASN A 273 8.15 8.60 16.40
C ASN A 273 9.48 8.64 15.62
N THR A 274 10.58 8.99 16.28
CA THR A 274 11.93 9.02 15.71
C THR A 274 12.38 7.71 15.05
N VAL A 275 11.85 6.54 15.44
CA VAL A 275 12.12 5.26 14.76
C VAL A 275 11.58 5.23 13.33
N LEU A 276 10.56 6.05 13.02
CA LEU A 276 9.93 6.17 11.70
C LEU A 276 10.67 7.23 10.84
N ALA A 277 12.01 7.13 10.77
CA ALA A 277 12.85 8.07 10.03
C ALA A 277 12.42 8.31 8.57
N PRO A 278 11.96 7.30 7.78
CA PRO A 278 11.45 7.55 6.43
C PRO A 278 10.22 8.47 6.37
N ALA A 279 9.31 8.35 7.35
CA ALA A 279 8.12 9.20 7.41
C ALA A 279 8.49 10.64 7.78
N ILE A 280 9.40 10.83 8.75
CA ILE A 280 9.90 12.16 9.12
C ILE A 280 10.59 12.85 7.94
N ALA A 281 11.41 12.10 7.18
CA ALA A 281 12.07 12.63 5.98
C ALA A 281 11.05 13.05 4.91
N LEU A 282 9.99 12.25 4.71
CA LEU A 282 8.88 12.59 3.80
C LEU A 282 8.20 13.90 4.23
N TYR A 283 7.82 14.03 5.51
CA TYR A 283 7.11 15.22 5.99
C TYR A 283 7.95 16.49 5.86
N ARG A 284 9.26 16.43 6.19
CA ARG A 284 10.18 17.56 5.97
C ARG A 284 10.27 17.95 4.50
N ALA A 285 10.32 16.98 3.60
CA ALA A 285 10.38 17.23 2.15
C ALA A 285 9.10 17.84 1.57
N VAL A 286 7.99 17.82 2.32
CA VAL A 286 6.71 18.46 1.94
C VAL A 286 6.53 19.83 2.60
N GLY A 287 7.38 20.19 3.56
CA GLY A 287 7.36 21.51 4.22
C GLY A 287 6.93 21.49 5.68
N PHE A 288 6.75 20.31 6.30
CA PHE A 288 6.55 20.24 7.74
C PHE A 288 7.83 20.57 8.50
N GLU A 289 7.70 21.38 9.54
CA GLU A 289 8.78 21.76 10.44
C GLU A 289 8.56 21.17 11.85
N PRO A 290 9.64 20.93 12.64
CA PRO A 290 9.49 20.47 14.01
C PRO A 290 8.67 21.44 14.85
N ARG A 291 7.67 20.91 15.57
CA ARG A 291 6.88 21.68 16.54
C ARG A 291 7.51 21.52 17.94
N PRO A 292 7.76 22.61 18.69
CA PRO A 292 8.20 22.50 20.07
C PRO A 292 7.18 21.70 20.90
N THR A 293 7.65 20.72 21.67
CA THR A 293 6.80 19.87 22.53
C THR A 293 6.19 20.69 23.67
N GLN A 294 5.02 21.29 23.42
CA GLN A 294 4.27 22.04 24.43
C GLN A 294 3.08 21.25 25.00
N THR A 295 2.70 20.12 24.40
CA THR A 295 1.56 19.30 24.81
C THR A 295 1.96 17.85 24.97
N THR A 296 1.34 17.17 25.94
CA THR A 296 1.36 15.70 26.05
C THR A 296 0.52 15.13 24.92
N SER A 297 1.15 14.31 24.07
CA SER A 297 0.48 13.52 23.05
C SER A 297 -0.58 12.60 23.67
N ASP A 298 -1.67 12.37 22.94
CA ASP A 298 -2.70 11.38 23.31
C ASP A 298 -2.21 9.93 23.14
N TYR A 299 -1.10 9.74 22.41
CA TYR A 299 -0.47 8.45 22.17
C TYR A 299 0.86 8.32 22.91
N ALA A 300 1.03 7.21 23.64
CA ALA A 300 2.26 6.94 24.37
C ALA A 300 3.48 6.74 23.45
N ARG A 301 3.25 6.31 22.20
CA ARG A 301 4.31 6.08 21.20
C ARG A 301 4.91 7.36 20.61
N CYS A 302 4.26 8.51 20.70
CA CYS A 302 4.73 9.70 19.99
C CYS A 302 5.85 10.41 20.76
N ASN A 303 6.95 10.74 20.07
CA ASN A 303 8.06 11.50 20.65
C ASN A 303 8.54 12.66 19.76
N VAL A 304 7.87 12.89 18.62
CA VAL A 304 8.10 14.03 17.72
C VAL A 304 6.75 14.57 17.27
N ALA A 305 6.63 15.89 17.25
CA ALA A 305 5.53 16.59 16.62
C ALA A 305 6.06 17.50 15.51
N MET A 306 5.26 17.69 14.45
CA MET A 306 5.59 18.59 13.35
C MET A 306 4.36 19.41 12.97
N GLN A 307 4.57 20.57 12.36
CA GLN A 307 3.52 21.48 11.92
C GLN A 307 3.83 22.10 10.56
N MET A 308 2.79 22.57 9.89
CA MET A 308 2.88 23.31 8.64
C MET A 308 1.69 24.26 8.51
N SER A 309 1.94 25.52 8.19
CA SER A 309 0.89 26.47 7.80
C SER A 309 0.34 26.12 6.42
N LEU A 310 -0.99 26.17 6.27
CA LEU A 310 -1.68 25.76 5.05
C LEU A 310 -1.81 26.89 4.03
#